data_AF-A0A538EMJ9-F1
#
_entry.id   AF-A0A538EMJ9-F1
#
_cell.length_a   1.000
_cell.length_b   1.000
_cell.length_c   1.000
_cell.angle_alpha   90.00
_cell.angle_beta   90.00
_cell.angle_gamma   90.00
#
_symmetry.space_group_name_H-M   'P 1'
#
loop_
_entity.id
_entity.type
_entity.pdbx_description
1 polymer ?
#
loop_
_entity_poly.entity_id
_entity_poly.type
_entity_poly.pdbx_seq_one_letter_code
_entity_poly.pdbx_strand_id
1 'polypeptide(L)'
;MPATQGQTPASAPRRAARALRGALARSPDPYAGANLDLVRRLGAVMLAFTFVLAAALLPLAHPTDHIGTTGWAVASATLAVLSAGAVRLAKLRELRPDEALAWCYAALVAIAVLVWLTGGRDSPYYSLVLVWAGYTGASHPPRRVAVFLVALLAAGLSPLLYESLSSATIGSFVVRVAVWGVLTVMANAWSQSVRNQRAALMAGAREAQDEARVDALTGLGNRRGFDESLGRHMSLARRTGSPLSIVVADLDDFKTINDT
;
A
#
# COMPACT_ATOMS: atom_id res chain seq x y z
N MET A 1 23.12 -45.81 -10.06
CA MET A 1 21.85 -45.09 -9.76
C MET A 1 22.04 -44.26 -8.51
N PRO A 2 22.18 -42.93 -8.59
CA PRO A 2 22.27 -42.10 -7.39
C PRO A 2 20.87 -41.84 -6.83
N ALA A 3 20.74 -42.04 -5.52
CA ALA A 3 19.51 -41.83 -4.77
C ALA A 3 19.08 -40.35 -4.81
N THR A 4 17.90 -40.08 -5.38
CA THR A 4 17.19 -38.82 -5.22
C THR A 4 16.80 -38.64 -3.76
N GLN A 5 17.51 -37.76 -3.04
CA GLN A 5 17.15 -37.31 -1.71
C GLN A 5 15.76 -36.67 -1.75
N GLY A 6 14.80 -37.32 -1.08
CA GLY A 6 13.45 -36.80 -0.89
C GLY A 6 13.49 -35.53 -0.05
N GLN A 7 13.29 -34.38 -0.68
CA GLN A 7 12.83 -33.17 0.02
C GLN A 7 11.45 -33.48 0.61
N THR A 8 11.39 -33.71 1.92
CA THR A 8 10.12 -33.81 2.63
C THR A 8 9.38 -32.47 2.50
N PRO A 9 8.13 -32.44 2.01
CA PRO A 9 7.39 -31.19 1.87
C PRO A 9 7.18 -30.60 3.26
N ALA A 10 7.78 -29.42 3.51
CA ALA A 10 7.59 -28.69 4.76
C ALA A 10 6.10 -28.58 5.09
N SER A 11 5.73 -28.93 6.32
CA SER A 11 4.34 -28.87 6.81
C SER A 11 3.72 -27.49 6.60
N ALA A 12 2.43 -27.42 6.31
CA ALA A 12 1.68 -26.18 6.08
C ALA A 12 1.99 -25.04 7.08
N PRO A 13 2.05 -25.27 8.42
CA PRO A 13 2.40 -24.22 9.38
C PRO A 13 3.83 -23.68 9.22
N ARG A 14 4.80 -24.51 8.81
CA ARG A 14 6.18 -24.08 8.54
C ARG A 14 6.25 -23.19 7.29
N ARG A 15 5.46 -23.50 6.26
CA ARG A 15 5.36 -22.67 5.04
C ARG A 15 4.76 -21.30 5.34
N ALA A 16 3.65 -21.26 6.09
CA ALA A 16 3.02 -20.01 6.51
C ALA A 16 3.95 -19.13 7.35
N ALA A 17 4.65 -19.72 8.33
CA ALA A 17 5.62 -18.99 9.16
C ALA A 17 6.79 -18.42 8.33
N ARG A 18 7.28 -19.16 7.33
CA ARG A 18 8.34 -18.69 6.43
C ARG A 18 7.86 -17.55 5.54
N ALA A 19 6.66 -17.66 4.97
CA ALA A 19 6.04 -16.62 4.16
C ALA A 19 5.83 -15.32 4.96
N LEU A 20 5.32 -15.44 6.20
CA LEU A 20 5.14 -14.29 7.09
C LEU A 20 6.48 -13.63 7.45
N ARG A 21 7.52 -14.40 7.78
CA ARG A 21 8.86 -13.87 8.04
C ARG A 21 9.44 -13.14 6.83
N GLY A 22 9.23 -13.69 5.62
CA GLY A 22 9.64 -13.04 4.38
C GLY A 22 8.91 -11.71 4.13
N ALA A 23 7.59 -11.68 4.33
CA ALA A 23 6.79 -10.47 4.16
C ALA A 23 7.15 -9.35 5.16
N LEU A 24 7.61 -9.71 6.36
CA LEU A 24 8.01 -8.76 7.41
C LEU A 24 9.51 -8.39 7.37
N ALA A 25 10.29 -8.98 6.47
CA ALA A 25 11.71 -8.68 6.31
C ALA A 25 11.93 -7.22 5.87
N ARG A 26 13.10 -6.66 6.21
CA ARG A 26 13.46 -5.30 5.78
C ARG A 26 13.76 -5.30 4.28
N SER A 27 13.04 -4.48 3.53
CA SER A 27 13.35 -4.14 2.13
C SER A 27 14.10 -2.80 2.07
N PRO A 28 15.09 -2.63 1.17
CA PRO A 28 15.74 -1.34 0.92
C PRO A 28 14.75 -0.25 0.47
N ASP A 29 13.76 -0.62 -0.33
CA ASP A 29 12.64 0.25 -0.72
C ASP A 29 11.30 -0.47 -0.44
N PRO A 30 10.69 -0.24 0.72
CA PRO A 30 9.41 -0.86 1.09
C PRO A 30 8.21 -0.34 0.28
N TYR A 31 8.35 0.79 -0.42
CA TYR A 31 7.27 1.43 -1.18
C TYR A 31 7.52 1.37 -2.69
N ALA A 32 8.46 0.54 -3.15
CA ALA A 32 8.69 0.29 -4.56
C ALA A 32 7.38 -0.07 -5.28
N GLY A 33 7.04 0.71 -6.32
CA GLY A 33 5.81 0.53 -7.09
C GLY A 33 4.52 1.06 -6.42
N ALA A 34 4.61 1.67 -5.24
CA ALA A 34 3.49 2.36 -4.61
C ALA A 34 3.30 3.76 -5.22
N ASN A 35 2.04 4.15 -5.45
CA ASN A 35 1.71 5.50 -5.89
C ASN A 35 1.46 6.38 -4.65
N LEU A 36 2.50 7.09 -4.19
CA LEU A 36 2.42 7.96 -3.02
C LEU A 36 1.48 9.16 -3.23
N ASP A 37 1.26 9.61 -4.47
CA ASP A 37 0.30 10.68 -4.74
C ASP A 37 -1.14 10.18 -4.53
N LEU A 38 -1.44 8.94 -4.93
CA LEU A 38 -2.72 8.31 -4.62
C LEU A 38 -2.90 8.13 -3.11
N VAL A 39 -1.87 7.65 -2.39
CA VAL A 39 -1.90 7.50 -0.93
C VAL A 39 -2.20 8.86 -0.26
N ARG A 40 -1.57 9.94 -0.72
CA ARG A 40 -1.80 11.30 -0.25
C ARG A 40 -3.23 11.77 -0.46
N ARG A 41 -3.75 11.65 -1.68
CA ARG A 41 -5.13 12.08 -2.01
C ARG A 41 -6.15 11.29 -1.21
N LEU A 42 -6.01 9.97 -1.16
CA LEU A 42 -6.88 9.12 -0.36
C LEU A 42 -6.78 9.46 1.13
N GLY A 43 -5.57 9.68 1.65
CA GLY A 43 -5.38 10.09 3.05
C GLY A 43 -6.07 11.41 3.40
N ALA A 44 -6.01 12.40 2.51
CA ALA A 44 -6.75 13.66 2.67
C ALA A 44 -8.27 13.43 2.71
N VAL A 45 -8.78 12.59 1.80
CA VAL A 45 -10.21 12.21 1.75
C VAL A 45 -10.62 11.45 3.01
N MET A 46 -9.79 10.51 3.51
CA MET A 46 -10.07 9.76 4.72
C MET A 46 -10.13 10.67 5.96
N LEU A 47 -9.21 11.62 6.10
CA LEU A 47 -9.25 12.60 7.20
C LEU A 47 -10.47 13.51 7.10
N ALA A 48 -10.79 14.02 5.90
CA ALA A 48 -11.98 14.84 5.68
C ALA A 48 -13.27 14.06 5.99
N PHE A 49 -13.38 12.82 5.53
CA PHE A 49 -14.50 11.94 5.83
C PHE A 49 -14.63 11.68 7.33
N THR A 50 -13.51 11.37 8.01
CA THR A 50 -13.47 11.14 9.45
C THR A 50 -13.93 12.40 10.20
N PHE A 51 -13.45 13.57 9.81
CA PHE A 51 -13.87 14.85 10.37
C PHE A 51 -15.37 15.08 10.19
N VAL A 52 -15.90 14.94 8.96
CA VAL A 52 -17.32 15.18 8.66
C VAL A 52 -18.20 14.24 9.47
N LEU A 53 -17.90 12.94 9.47
CA LEU A 53 -18.72 11.97 10.20
C LEU A 53 -18.60 12.18 11.71
N ALA A 54 -17.40 12.47 12.22
CA ALA A 54 -17.22 12.73 13.64
C ALA A 54 -17.95 14.01 14.10
N ALA A 55 -17.89 15.08 13.31
CA ALA A 55 -18.62 16.32 13.58
C ALA A 55 -20.14 16.11 13.54
N ALA A 56 -20.64 15.29 12.61
CA ALA A 56 -22.07 14.97 12.51
C ALA A 56 -22.58 14.11 13.67
N LEU A 57 -21.73 13.23 14.22
CA LEU A 57 -22.06 12.38 15.36
C LEU A 57 -21.94 13.11 16.70
N LEU A 58 -21.17 14.20 16.78
CA LEU A 58 -20.88 14.90 18.04
C LEU A 58 -22.11 15.40 18.81
N PRO A 59 -23.17 15.92 18.17
CA PRO A 59 -24.41 16.28 18.89
C PRO A 59 -25.21 15.08 19.39
N LEU A 60 -25.05 13.90 18.77
CA LEU A 60 -25.77 12.67 19.11
C LEU A 60 -25.04 11.87 20.20
N ALA A 61 -23.71 11.93 20.20
CA ALA A 61 -22.83 11.29 21.15
C ALA A 61 -22.12 12.37 21.97
N HIS A 62 -22.77 12.82 23.04
CA HIS A 62 -22.30 13.93 23.86
C HIS A 62 -20.92 13.63 24.46
N PRO A 63 -19.90 14.49 24.25
CA PRO A 63 -18.54 14.24 24.70
C PRO A 63 -18.34 14.57 26.18
N THR A 64 -19.26 14.18 27.07
CA THR A 64 -19.30 14.64 28.46
C THR A 64 -19.08 13.54 29.50
N ASP A 65 -18.94 12.28 29.09
CA ASP A 65 -19.08 11.13 29.99
C ASP A 65 -17.97 11.02 31.05
N HIS A 66 -16.74 11.44 30.74
CA HIS A 66 -15.63 11.35 31.69
C HIS A 66 -15.16 12.69 32.27
N ILE A 67 -15.32 13.80 31.54
CA ILE A 67 -14.76 15.11 31.93
C ILE A 67 -15.80 16.24 31.90
N GLY A 68 -17.08 15.90 31.82
CA GLY A 68 -18.17 16.88 31.79
C GLY A 68 -18.07 17.83 30.60
N THR A 69 -18.46 19.09 30.81
CA THR A 69 -18.55 20.10 29.73
C THR A 69 -17.21 20.41 29.05
N THR A 70 -16.08 20.15 29.72
CA THR A 70 -14.75 20.35 29.13
C THR A 70 -14.48 19.43 27.93
N GLY A 71 -15.20 18.30 27.81
CA GLY A 71 -15.02 17.38 26.69
C GLY A 71 -15.48 17.93 25.35
N TRP A 72 -16.35 18.95 25.33
CA TRP A 72 -16.63 19.70 24.09
C TRP A 72 -15.39 20.42 23.54
N ALA A 73 -14.56 20.99 24.42
CA ALA A 73 -13.32 21.66 24.02
C ALA A 73 -12.31 20.64 23.46
N VAL A 74 -12.16 19.49 24.13
CA VAL A 74 -11.27 18.41 23.68
C VAL A 74 -11.74 17.85 22.33
N ALA A 75 -13.04 17.54 22.19
CA ALA A 75 -13.58 17.04 20.92
C ALA A 75 -13.42 18.04 19.78
N SER A 76 -13.63 19.34 20.04
CA SER A 76 -13.43 20.40 19.06
C SER A 76 -11.97 20.51 18.63
N ALA A 77 -11.03 20.41 19.57
CA ALA A 77 -9.60 20.37 19.26
C ALA A 77 -9.22 19.14 18.43
N THR A 78 -9.79 17.97 18.74
CA THR A 78 -9.61 16.74 17.96
C THR A 78 -10.12 16.90 16.52
N LEU A 79 -11.31 17.47 16.33
CA LEU A 79 -11.85 17.77 15.00
C LEU A 79 -11.01 18.80 14.24
N ALA A 80 -10.46 19.81 14.94
CA ALA A 80 -9.54 20.77 14.34
C ALA A 80 -8.26 20.10 13.82
N VAL A 81 -7.70 19.14 14.55
CA VAL A 81 -6.53 18.36 14.09
C VAL A 81 -6.87 17.53 12.84
N LEU A 82 -8.01 16.85 12.82
CA LEU A 82 -8.44 16.06 11.66
C LEU A 82 -8.64 16.92 10.40
N SER A 83 -9.33 18.07 10.54
CA SER A 83 -9.56 19.00 9.44
C SER A 83 -8.26 19.65 8.94
N ALA A 84 -7.37 20.09 9.85
CA ALA A 84 -6.07 20.64 9.51
C ALA A 84 -5.20 19.61 8.77
N GLY A 85 -5.21 18.35 9.22
CA GLY A 85 -4.53 17.25 8.55
C GLY A 85 -5.05 17.00 7.14
N ALA A 86 -6.36 17.00 6.94
CA ALA A 86 -6.99 16.85 5.63
C ALA A 86 -6.54 17.97 4.66
N VAL A 87 -6.62 19.22 5.11
CA VAL A 87 -6.21 20.39 4.32
C VAL A 87 -4.71 20.35 4.01
N ARG A 88 -3.88 19.95 4.99
CA ARG A 88 -2.44 19.81 4.79
C ARG A 88 -2.15 18.76 3.71
N LEU A 89 -2.67 17.53 3.85
CA LEU A 89 -2.44 16.46 2.86
C LEU A 89 -2.91 16.84 1.46
N ALA A 90 -4.05 17.56 1.35
CA ALA A 90 -4.56 18.05 0.07
C ALA A 90 -3.60 19.04 -0.61
N LYS A 91 -2.93 19.91 0.17
CA LYS A 91 -2.02 20.95 -0.30
C LYS A 91 -0.56 20.51 -0.42
N LEU A 92 -0.17 19.37 0.17
CA LEU A 92 1.19 18.84 0.06
C LEU A 92 1.52 18.50 -1.39
N ARG A 93 2.71 18.92 -1.83
CA ARG A 93 3.26 18.57 -3.15
C ARG A 93 3.80 17.14 -3.17
N GLU A 94 4.53 16.76 -2.13
CA GLU A 94 5.14 15.46 -1.98
C GLU A 94 4.81 14.90 -0.60
N LEU A 95 4.46 13.62 -0.55
CA LEU A 95 4.15 12.91 0.68
C LEU A 95 5.28 11.94 1.02
N ARG A 96 5.88 12.12 2.20
CA ARG A 96 6.82 11.15 2.75
C ARG A 96 6.06 9.97 3.34
N PRO A 97 6.54 8.72 3.18
CA PRO A 97 5.85 7.56 3.74
C PRO A 97 5.70 7.57 5.26
N ASP A 98 6.61 8.24 5.97
CA ASP A 98 6.54 8.41 7.42
C ASP A 98 5.46 9.42 7.83
N GLU A 99 5.28 10.50 7.06
CA GLU A 99 4.19 11.45 7.29
C GLU A 99 2.83 10.79 7.04
N ALA A 100 2.73 9.97 6.00
CA ALA A 100 1.51 9.20 5.70
C ALA A 100 1.10 8.32 6.90
N LEU A 101 2.07 7.58 7.46
CA LEU A 101 1.84 6.71 8.60
C LEU A 101 1.54 7.49 9.88
N ALA A 102 2.19 8.65 10.09
CA ALA A 102 1.92 9.52 11.22
C ALA A 102 0.45 9.99 11.22
N TRP A 103 -0.12 10.29 10.06
CA TRP A 103 -1.55 10.63 9.95
C TRP A 103 -2.47 9.45 10.28
N CYS A 104 -2.10 8.21 9.95
CA CYS A 104 -2.84 7.02 10.38
C CYS A 104 -2.87 6.90 11.91
N TYR A 105 -1.74 7.11 12.58
CA TYR A 105 -1.67 7.11 14.05
C TYR A 105 -2.44 8.29 14.66
N ALA A 106 -2.31 9.49 14.09
CA ALA A 106 -3.04 10.67 14.56
C ALA A 106 -4.56 10.46 14.48
N ALA A 107 -5.05 9.87 13.39
CA ALA A 107 -6.46 9.52 13.25
C ALA A 107 -6.90 8.45 14.24
N LEU A 108 -6.09 7.42 14.48
CA LEU A 108 -6.38 6.39 15.49
C LEU A 108 -6.48 6.98 16.90
N VAL A 109 -5.55 7.86 17.27
CA VAL A 109 -5.57 8.58 18.56
C VAL A 109 -6.80 9.49 18.65
N ALA A 110 -7.10 10.25 17.60
CA ALA A 110 -8.29 11.09 17.55
C ALA A 110 -9.58 10.28 17.78
N ILE A 111 -9.71 9.11 17.13
CA ILE A 111 -10.85 8.22 17.33
C ILE A 111 -10.88 7.68 18.76
N ALA A 112 -9.74 7.25 19.31
CA ALA A 112 -9.66 6.76 20.69
C ALA A 112 -10.08 7.83 21.72
N VAL A 113 -9.68 9.09 21.50
CA VAL A 113 -10.11 10.23 22.33
C VAL A 113 -11.61 10.44 22.22
N LEU A 114 -12.19 10.43 21.02
CA LEU A 114 -13.64 10.59 20.84
C LEU A 114 -14.43 9.43 21.46
N VAL A 115 -13.93 8.19 21.32
CA VAL A 115 -14.51 7.00 21.96
C VAL A 115 -14.53 7.16 23.47
N TRP A 116 -13.41 7.57 24.06
CA TRP A 116 -13.33 7.82 25.48
C TRP A 116 -14.32 8.91 25.90
N LEU A 117 -14.36 10.05 25.23
CA LEU A 117 -15.27 11.16 25.58
C LEU A 117 -16.77 10.79 25.53
N THR A 118 -17.15 9.75 24.79
CA THR A 118 -18.55 9.42 24.45
C THR A 118 -18.97 8.03 24.92
N GLY A 119 -18.43 7.59 26.06
CA GLY A 119 -18.98 6.46 26.80
C GLY A 119 -18.37 5.11 26.42
N GLY A 120 -17.20 5.13 25.76
CA GLY A 120 -16.41 3.93 25.50
C GLY A 120 -17.14 2.93 24.62
N ARG A 121 -17.69 1.88 25.22
CA ARG A 121 -18.29 0.71 24.57
C ARG A 121 -19.29 0.99 23.47
N ASP A 122 -20.25 1.87 23.72
CA ASP A 122 -21.39 2.14 22.84
C ASP A 122 -21.12 3.33 21.91
N SER A 123 -19.89 3.85 21.97
CA SER A 123 -19.47 4.98 21.16
C SER A 123 -19.56 4.67 19.66
N PRO A 124 -20.26 5.50 18.87
CA PRO A 124 -20.42 5.27 17.43
C PRO A 124 -19.11 5.46 16.65
N TYR A 125 -18.11 6.14 17.24
CA TYR A 125 -16.83 6.46 16.60
C TYR A 125 -15.97 5.22 16.34
N TYR A 126 -16.26 4.07 16.94
CA TYR A 126 -15.60 2.81 16.60
C TYR A 126 -15.75 2.42 15.12
N SER A 127 -16.84 2.82 14.50
CA SER A 127 -17.08 2.57 13.08
C SER A 127 -16.02 3.25 12.20
N LEU A 128 -15.43 4.36 12.66
CA LEU A 128 -14.37 5.07 11.94
C LEU A 128 -13.07 4.29 11.89
N VAL A 129 -12.83 3.39 12.86
CA VAL A 129 -11.64 2.54 12.89
C VAL A 129 -11.60 1.61 11.67
N LEU A 130 -12.77 1.17 11.16
CA LEU A 130 -12.86 0.34 9.95
C LEU A 130 -12.21 1.01 8.74
N VAL A 131 -12.48 2.30 8.56
CA VAL A 131 -11.97 3.09 7.44
C VAL A 131 -10.44 3.17 7.50
N TRP A 132 -9.89 3.40 8.69
CA TRP A 132 -8.45 3.50 8.91
C TRP A 132 -7.72 2.15 8.90
N ALA A 133 -8.37 1.07 9.34
CA ALA A 133 -7.89 -0.30 9.21
C ALA A 133 -7.67 -0.67 7.72
N GLY A 134 -8.70 -0.46 6.89
CA GLY A 134 -8.62 -0.72 5.45
C GLY A 134 -7.60 0.18 4.75
N TYR A 135 -7.64 1.49 5.00
CA TYR A 135 -6.71 2.45 4.39
C TYR A 135 -5.25 2.12 4.72
N THR A 136 -4.96 1.81 5.99
CA THR A 136 -3.59 1.51 6.43
C THR A 136 -3.08 0.22 5.81
N GLY A 137 -3.93 -0.82 5.80
CA GLY A 137 -3.61 -2.10 5.15
C GLY A 137 -3.30 -1.92 3.67
N ALA A 138 -4.12 -1.15 2.95
CA ALA A 138 -3.96 -0.92 1.51
C ALA A 138 -2.74 -0.05 1.16
N SER A 139 -2.34 0.87 2.03
CA SER A 139 -1.36 1.93 1.69
C SER A 139 0.06 1.65 2.14
N HIS A 140 0.26 0.78 3.15
CA HIS A 140 1.56 0.59 3.79
C HIS A 140 2.12 -0.82 3.61
N PRO A 141 3.46 -1.00 3.68
CA PRO A 141 4.09 -2.31 3.60
C PRO A 141 3.78 -3.17 4.84
N PRO A 142 3.83 -4.51 4.72
CA PRO A 142 3.38 -5.44 5.77
C PRO A 142 4.00 -5.19 7.14
N ARG A 143 5.30 -4.86 7.20
CA ARG A 143 6.00 -4.58 8.46
C ARG A 143 5.44 -3.37 9.20
N ARG A 144 5.09 -2.29 8.49
CA ARG A 144 4.49 -1.09 9.11
C ARG A 144 3.05 -1.37 9.54
N VAL A 145 2.31 -2.09 8.71
CA VAL A 145 0.95 -2.54 9.02
C VAL A 145 0.92 -3.41 10.27
N ALA A 146 1.87 -4.31 10.45
CA ALA A 146 1.96 -5.16 11.65
C ALA A 146 2.14 -4.32 12.94
N VAL A 147 2.96 -3.26 12.90
CA VAL A 147 3.14 -2.38 14.05
C VAL A 147 1.89 -1.53 14.30
N PHE A 148 1.26 -1.02 13.23
CA PHE A 148 -0.01 -0.29 13.34
C PHE A 148 -1.13 -1.17 13.91
N LEU A 149 -1.20 -2.44 13.50
CA LEU A 149 -2.15 -3.40 14.05
C LEU A 149 -2.03 -3.48 15.57
N VAL A 150 -0.81 -3.56 16.14
CA VAL A 150 -0.65 -3.57 17.60
C VAL A 150 -1.28 -2.32 18.25
N ALA A 151 -1.06 -1.13 17.68
CA ALA A 151 -1.68 0.09 18.18
C ALA A 151 -3.21 0.10 18.00
N LEU A 152 -3.70 -0.45 16.88
CA LEU A 152 -5.12 -0.61 16.60
C LEU A 152 -5.81 -1.52 17.62
N LEU A 153 -5.18 -2.65 17.96
CA LEU A 153 -5.67 -3.57 18.99
C LEU A 153 -5.65 -2.88 20.36
N ALA A 154 -4.57 -2.16 20.70
CA ALA A 154 -4.47 -1.43 21.97
C ALA A 154 -5.56 -0.35 22.10
N ALA A 155 -5.81 0.42 21.04
CA ALA A 155 -6.89 1.41 21.00
C ALA A 155 -8.27 0.72 21.13
N GLY A 156 -8.46 -0.42 20.47
CA GLY A 156 -9.67 -1.23 20.57
C GLY A 156 -9.95 -1.77 21.97
N LEU A 157 -8.89 -2.15 22.69
CA LEU A 157 -8.97 -2.68 24.05
C LEU A 157 -8.96 -1.58 25.13
N SER A 158 -8.75 -0.32 24.75
CA SER A 158 -8.62 0.79 25.70
C SER A 158 -9.79 0.98 26.69
N PRO A 159 -11.07 0.69 26.36
CA PRO A 159 -12.13 0.82 27.36
C PRO A 159 -12.09 -0.22 28.47
N LEU A 160 -11.39 -1.33 28.27
CA LEU A 160 -11.15 -2.30 29.35
C LEU A 160 -10.35 -1.68 30.51
N LEU A 161 -9.73 -0.52 30.31
CA LEU A 161 -9.02 0.22 31.35
C LEU A 161 -9.98 0.93 32.33
N TYR A 162 -11.23 1.19 31.94
CA TYR A 162 -12.19 1.96 32.75
C TYR A 162 -13.60 1.35 32.81
N GLU A 163 -13.88 0.27 32.08
CA GLU A 163 -15.15 -0.44 32.13
C GLU A 163 -15.05 -1.82 32.79
N SER A 164 -16.12 -2.24 33.46
CA SER A 164 -16.23 -3.58 34.04
C SER A 164 -16.36 -4.68 32.97
N LEU A 165 -15.61 -5.77 33.16
CA LEU A 165 -15.66 -6.96 32.32
C LEU A 165 -17.00 -7.70 32.47
N SER A 166 -17.84 -7.66 31.44
CA SER A 166 -19.03 -8.49 31.27
C SER A 166 -18.89 -9.37 30.02
N SER A 167 -19.63 -10.48 29.95
CA SER A 167 -19.62 -11.38 28.79
C SER A 167 -20.03 -10.65 27.49
N ALA A 168 -21.02 -9.75 27.57
CA ALA A 168 -21.46 -8.93 26.44
C ALA A 168 -20.34 -7.98 25.96
N THR A 169 -19.61 -7.39 26.90
CA THR A 169 -18.47 -6.50 26.66
C THR A 169 -17.39 -7.22 25.88
N ILE A 170 -16.96 -8.39 26.39
CA ILE A 170 -15.91 -9.21 25.79
C ILE A 170 -16.30 -9.63 24.37
N GLY A 171 -17.54 -10.08 24.15
CA GLY A 171 -18.02 -10.47 22.83
C GLY A 171 -17.93 -9.35 21.80
N SER A 172 -18.41 -8.15 22.14
CA SER A 172 -18.37 -7.00 21.24
C SER A 172 -16.94 -6.53 20.92
N PHE A 173 -15.99 -6.68 21.86
CA PHE A 173 -14.59 -6.36 21.63
C PHE A 173 -13.94 -7.36 20.69
N VAL A 174 -14.12 -8.66 20.94
CA VAL A 174 -13.56 -9.73 20.09
C VAL A 174 -14.01 -9.54 18.65
N VAL A 175 -15.30 -9.28 18.41
CA VAL A 175 -15.81 -9.07 17.05
C VAL A 175 -15.18 -7.83 16.41
N ARG A 176 -15.16 -6.66 17.08
CA ARG A 176 -14.59 -5.43 16.52
C ARG A 176 -13.11 -5.59 16.15
N VAL A 177 -12.33 -6.11 17.08
CA VAL A 177 -10.91 -6.38 16.94
C VAL A 177 -10.65 -7.36 15.80
N ALA A 178 -11.45 -8.43 15.69
CA ALA A 178 -11.35 -9.39 14.59
C ALA A 178 -11.68 -8.74 13.25
N VAL A 179 -12.75 -7.96 13.15
CA VAL A 179 -13.14 -7.28 11.91
C VAL A 179 -12.05 -6.31 11.45
N TRP A 180 -11.53 -5.46 12.34
CA TRP A 180 -10.46 -4.51 11.98
C TRP A 180 -9.17 -5.23 11.59
N GLY A 181 -8.80 -6.28 12.33
CA GLY A 181 -7.63 -7.10 12.04
C GLY A 181 -7.73 -7.77 10.68
N VAL A 182 -8.86 -8.44 10.40
CA VAL A 182 -9.14 -9.10 9.12
C VAL A 182 -9.14 -8.08 7.98
N LEU A 183 -9.85 -6.96 8.13
CA LEU A 183 -9.91 -5.92 7.10
C LEU A 183 -8.52 -5.36 6.77
N THR A 184 -7.71 -5.08 7.79
CA THR A 184 -6.34 -4.57 7.62
C THR A 184 -5.45 -5.59 6.91
N VAL A 185 -5.48 -6.86 7.35
CA VAL A 185 -4.67 -7.93 6.78
C VAL A 185 -5.10 -8.23 5.34
N MET A 186 -6.40 -8.30 5.07
CA MET A 186 -6.93 -8.52 3.73
C MET A 186 -6.59 -7.38 2.78
N ALA A 187 -6.78 -6.12 3.20
CA ALA A 187 -6.42 -4.96 2.40
C ALA A 187 -4.91 -4.94 2.09
N ASN A 188 -4.07 -5.35 3.06
CA ASN A 188 -2.62 -5.45 2.86
C ASN A 188 -2.24 -6.58 1.89
N ALA A 189 -2.82 -7.76 2.07
CA ALA A 189 -2.60 -8.90 1.19
C ALA A 189 -3.05 -8.60 -0.25
N TRP A 190 -4.21 -7.98 -0.42
CA TRP A 190 -4.72 -7.54 -1.73
C TRP A 190 -3.78 -6.53 -2.37
N SER A 191 -3.40 -5.49 -1.63
CA SER A 191 -2.49 -4.45 -2.11
C SER A 191 -1.12 -5.02 -2.52
N GLN A 192 -0.60 -6.00 -1.77
CA GLN A 192 0.64 -6.68 -2.13
C GLN A 192 0.47 -7.56 -3.37
N SER A 193 -0.65 -8.26 -3.50
CA SER A 193 -0.97 -9.06 -4.68
C SER A 193 -0.99 -8.20 -5.93
N VAL A 194 -1.69 -7.05 -5.88
CA VAL A 194 -1.76 -6.09 -6.99
C VAL A 194 -0.37 -5.55 -7.35
N ARG A 195 0.46 -5.22 -6.35
CA ARG A 195 1.85 -4.77 -6.60
C ARG A 195 2.68 -5.85 -7.28
N ASN A 196 2.60 -7.08 -6.82
CA ASN A 196 3.34 -8.21 -7.39
C ASN A 196 2.89 -8.50 -8.83
N GLN A 197 1.58 -8.46 -9.10
CA GLN A 197 1.03 -8.64 -10.44
C GLN A 197 1.49 -7.54 -11.40
N ARG A 198 1.47 -6.27 -10.96
CA ARG A 198 1.97 -5.15 -11.76
C ARG A 198 3.45 -5.30 -12.09
N ALA A 199 4.26 -5.71 -11.11
CA ALA A 199 5.68 -5.94 -11.33
C ALA A 199 5.92 -7.07 -12.35
N ALA A 200 5.18 -8.17 -12.26
CA ALA A 200 5.27 -9.29 -13.20
C ALA A 200 4.82 -8.89 -14.61
N LEU A 201 3.72 -8.15 -14.74
CA LEU A 201 3.24 -7.63 -16.03
C LEU A 201 4.26 -6.68 -16.67
N MET A 202 4.87 -5.79 -15.91
CA MET A 202 5.91 -4.90 -16.43
C MET A 202 7.18 -5.64 -16.83
N ALA A 203 7.55 -6.72 -16.13
CA ALA A 203 8.69 -7.55 -16.50
C ALA A 203 8.42 -8.28 -17.83
N GLY A 204 7.29 -8.96 -17.96
CA GLY A 204 6.92 -9.66 -19.21
C GLY A 204 6.73 -8.71 -20.40
N ALA A 205 6.19 -7.51 -20.17
CA ALA A 205 6.08 -6.49 -21.22
C ALA A 205 7.45 -6.01 -21.73
N ARG A 206 8.47 -5.95 -20.85
CA ARG A 206 9.85 -5.61 -21.25
C ARG A 206 10.48 -6.74 -22.06
N GLU A 207 10.33 -7.98 -21.60
CA GLU A 207 10.84 -9.17 -22.29
C GLU A 207 10.23 -9.31 -23.69
N ALA A 208 8.91 -9.20 -23.81
CA ALA A 208 8.23 -9.21 -25.11
C ALA A 208 8.65 -8.03 -26.03
N GLN A 209 8.95 -6.86 -25.46
CA GLN A 209 9.50 -5.74 -26.24
C GLN A 209 10.91 -6.04 -26.77
N ASP A 210 11.74 -6.74 -26.00
CA ASP A 210 13.09 -7.08 -26.40
C ASP A 210 13.11 -8.20 -27.44
N GLU A 211 12.25 -9.23 -27.31
CA GLU A 211 12.04 -10.25 -28.35
C GLU A 211 11.52 -9.65 -29.65
N ALA A 212 10.58 -8.71 -29.57
CA ALA A 212 10.03 -8.02 -30.74
C ALA A 212 11.04 -7.09 -31.46
N ARG A 213 12.28 -6.95 -30.97
CA ARG A 213 13.35 -6.18 -31.61
C ARG A 213 14.37 -7.04 -32.35
N VAL A 214 14.33 -8.36 -32.20
CA VAL A 214 15.30 -9.29 -32.77
C VAL A 214 14.63 -10.12 -33.86
N ASP A 215 15.36 -10.37 -34.95
CA ASP A 215 14.97 -11.33 -35.97
C ASP A 215 15.32 -12.75 -35.51
N ALA A 216 14.33 -13.63 -35.47
CA ALA A 216 14.48 -14.96 -34.88
C ALA A 216 15.42 -15.89 -35.67
N LEU A 217 15.61 -15.64 -36.97
CA LEU A 217 16.46 -16.46 -37.84
C LEU A 217 17.94 -16.09 -37.70
N THR A 218 18.24 -14.80 -37.54
CA THR A 218 19.61 -14.26 -37.56
C THR A 218 20.14 -13.86 -36.18
N GLY A 219 19.28 -13.65 -35.19
CA GLY A 219 19.66 -13.09 -33.88
C GLY A 219 20.08 -11.61 -33.95
N LEU A 220 19.99 -10.98 -35.13
CA LEU A 220 20.28 -9.56 -35.34
C LEU A 220 19.04 -8.72 -35.01
N GLY A 221 19.23 -7.40 -34.84
CA GLY A 221 18.11 -6.47 -34.71
C GLY A 221 17.22 -6.54 -35.95
N ASN A 222 15.92 -6.77 -35.76
CA ASN A 222 14.96 -6.72 -36.86
C ASN A 222 14.80 -5.27 -37.36
N ARG A 223 14.00 -5.06 -38.42
CA ARG A 223 13.78 -3.73 -39.00
C ARG A 223 13.38 -2.67 -37.96
N ARG A 224 12.53 -3.03 -37.00
CA ARG A 224 12.12 -2.11 -35.92
C ARG A 224 13.28 -1.83 -34.95
N GLY A 225 14.05 -2.85 -34.59
CA GLY A 225 15.27 -2.70 -33.78
C GLY A 225 16.32 -1.81 -34.47
N PHE A 226 16.47 -1.94 -35.79
CA PHE A 226 17.31 -1.08 -36.62
C PHE A 226 16.82 0.38 -36.59
N ASP A 227 15.55 0.63 -36.87
CA ASP A 227 14.97 1.99 -36.91
C ASP A 227 15.13 2.71 -35.56
N GLU A 228 14.84 2.02 -34.44
CA GLU A 228 15.02 2.57 -33.09
C GLU A 228 16.50 2.86 -32.78
N SER A 229 17.42 1.96 -33.17
CA SER A 229 18.84 2.14 -32.96
C SER A 229 19.40 3.31 -33.77
N LEU A 230 18.99 3.41 -35.03
CA LEU A 230 19.38 4.50 -35.93
C LEU A 230 18.92 5.85 -35.38
N GLY A 231 17.67 5.96 -34.93
CA GLY A 231 17.13 7.19 -34.34
C GLY A 231 17.90 7.66 -33.10
N ARG A 232 18.34 6.74 -32.25
CA ARG A 232 19.20 7.06 -31.08
C ARG A 232 20.56 7.60 -31.52
N HIS A 233 21.23 6.93 -32.46
CA HIS A 233 22.56 7.34 -32.92
C HIS A 233 22.53 8.66 -33.71
N MET A 234 21.49 8.91 -34.50
CA MET A 234 21.29 10.22 -35.15
C MET A 234 21.12 11.36 -34.13
N SER A 235 20.40 11.10 -33.03
CA SER A 235 20.21 12.09 -31.97
C SER A 235 21.50 12.35 -31.20
N LEU A 236 22.31 11.31 -30.95
CA LEU A 236 23.62 11.43 -30.34
C LEU A 236 24.58 12.23 -31.24
N ALA A 237 24.71 11.85 -32.52
CA ALA A 237 25.54 12.52 -33.51
C ALA A 237 25.22 14.03 -33.62
N ARG A 238 23.92 14.38 -33.61
CA ARG A 238 23.49 15.79 -33.59
C ARG A 238 23.90 16.54 -32.33
N ARG A 239 23.93 15.88 -31.17
CA ARG A 239 24.31 16.50 -29.89
C ARG A 239 25.82 16.63 -29.72
N THR A 240 26.59 15.66 -30.21
CA THR A 240 28.04 15.60 -30.02
C THR A 240 28.84 16.12 -31.22
N GLY A 241 28.19 16.36 -32.35
CA GLY A 241 28.84 16.71 -33.62
C GLY A 241 29.65 15.56 -34.22
N SER A 242 29.49 14.34 -33.71
CA SER A 242 30.24 13.17 -34.19
C SER A 242 29.66 12.66 -35.53
N PRO A 243 30.50 12.27 -36.50
CA PRO A 243 30.02 11.69 -37.76
C PRO A 243 29.32 10.34 -37.52
N LEU A 244 28.25 10.07 -38.27
CA LEU A 244 27.49 8.82 -38.26
C LEU A 244 27.51 8.20 -39.66
N SER A 245 27.83 6.90 -39.74
CA SER A 245 27.83 6.13 -41.00
C SER A 245 26.88 4.95 -40.91
N ILE A 246 26.27 4.57 -42.04
CA ILE A 246 25.41 3.38 -42.16
C ILE A 246 26.00 2.48 -43.26
N VAL A 247 26.05 1.19 -43.00
CA VAL A 247 26.45 0.18 -43.98
C VAL A 247 25.25 -0.71 -44.26
N VAL A 248 24.94 -0.92 -45.54
CA VAL A 248 23.90 -1.83 -46.02
C VAL A 248 24.59 -2.90 -46.85
N ALA A 249 24.31 -4.16 -46.56
CA ALA A 249 24.86 -5.32 -47.26
C ALA A 249 23.71 -6.26 -47.64
N ASP A 250 23.82 -6.90 -48.80
CA ASP A 250 22.86 -7.89 -49.32
C ASP A 250 23.62 -9.15 -49.77
N LEU A 251 22.94 -10.31 -49.78
CA LEU A 251 23.54 -11.58 -50.21
C LEU A 251 23.19 -11.85 -51.67
N ASP A 252 24.21 -11.90 -52.53
CA ASP A 252 24.04 -12.22 -53.95
C ASP A 252 23.66 -13.70 -54.16
N ASP A 253 22.84 -13.99 -55.17
CA ASP A 253 22.43 -15.34 -55.62
C ASP A 253 21.80 -16.26 -54.56
N PHE A 254 21.26 -15.71 -53.46
CA PHE A 254 20.69 -16.49 -52.35
C PHE A 254 19.53 -17.44 -52.76
N LYS A 255 18.81 -17.11 -53.84
CA LYS A 255 17.69 -17.93 -54.35
C LYS A 255 18.15 -19.32 -54.81
N THR A 256 19.32 -19.41 -55.44
CA THR A 256 19.87 -20.68 -55.95
C THR A 256 20.12 -21.67 -54.81
N ILE A 257 20.53 -21.18 -53.64
CA ILE A 257 20.77 -22.02 -52.46
C ILE A 257 19.47 -22.57 -51.86
N ASN A 258 18.38 -21.80 -51.88
CA ASN A 258 17.08 -22.25 -51.36
C ASN A 258 16.33 -23.21 -52.31
N ASP A 259 16.58 -23.13 -53.61
CA ASP A 259 15.91 -23.93 -54.63
C ASP A 259 16.61 -25.28 -54.92
N THR A 260 17.76 -25.57 -54.28
CA THR A 260 18.54 -26.84 -54.41
C THR A 260 18.35 -27.73 -53.19
#